data_AF-A0A3D8GXF1-F1
#
_entry.id   AF-A0A3D8GXF1-F1
#
_cell.length_a   1.000
_cell.length_b   1.000
_cell.length_c   1.000
_cell.angle_alpha   90.00
_cell.angle_beta   90.00
_cell.angle_gamma   90.00
#
_symmetry.space_group_name_H-M   'P 1'
#
loop_
_entity.id
_entity.type
_entity.pdbx_description
1 polymer ?
#
loop_
_entity_poly.entity_id
_entity_poly.type
_entity_poly.pdbx_seq_one_letter_code
_entity_poly.pdbx_strand_id
1 'polypeptide(L)'
;MKLRMMFVLLCALPAMSPAMVIAETYLCVPEANGGVRNAGGKSLESMRYAVGNEKFLQSNASGSWVLKKFGNDNVLSNCTTEFSCGSLREGAVYFSRGFDGVFTLVRTVAELDEDVVVFDTVVTKGRCSKID
;
A
#
# COMPACT_ATOMS: atom_id res chain seq x y z
N MET A 1 13.24 70.25 -15.31
CA MET A 1 13.50 68.85 -15.68
C MET A 1 14.08 68.13 -14.46
N LYS A 2 13.25 67.47 -13.63
CA LYS A 2 13.71 66.59 -12.54
C LYS A 2 12.87 65.32 -12.61
N LEU A 3 13.50 64.27 -13.10
CA LEU A 3 12.92 62.97 -13.38
C LEU A 3 13.16 62.05 -12.16
N ARG A 4 12.04 61.62 -11.58
CA ARG A 4 11.77 60.31 -10.95
C ARG A 4 12.86 59.69 -10.06
N MET A 5 12.54 59.59 -8.78
CA MET A 5 13.12 58.61 -7.87
C MET A 5 11.98 57.69 -7.40
N MET A 6 11.62 56.72 -8.25
CA MET A 6 10.68 55.66 -7.91
C MET A 6 11.54 54.50 -7.43
N PHE A 7 11.74 54.43 -6.11
CA PHE A 7 12.49 53.35 -5.48
C PHE A 7 11.67 52.07 -5.61
N VAL A 8 12.12 51.22 -6.53
CA VAL A 8 11.59 49.89 -6.82
C VAL A 8 11.74 49.04 -5.56
N LEU A 9 10.64 48.87 -4.82
CA LEU A 9 10.52 47.89 -3.75
C LEU A 9 10.29 46.52 -4.40
N LEU A 10 11.34 45.97 -4.98
CA LEU A 10 11.39 44.62 -5.53
C LEU A 10 12.48 43.88 -4.76
N CYS A 11 12.26 42.59 -4.50
CA CYS A 11 13.17 41.64 -3.81
C CYS A 11 12.94 41.48 -2.29
N ALA A 12 11.82 40.88 -1.91
CA ALA A 12 11.76 39.93 -0.79
C ALA A 12 10.47 39.09 -0.83
N LEU A 13 10.18 38.40 -1.94
CA LEU A 13 9.43 37.16 -1.80
C LEU A 13 10.47 36.07 -1.51
N PRO A 14 10.45 35.46 -0.31
CA PRO A 14 11.30 34.30 -0.06
C PRO A 14 10.94 33.25 -1.10
N ALA A 15 11.95 32.76 -1.82
CA ALA A 15 11.82 31.57 -2.65
C ALA A 15 11.30 30.46 -1.73
N MET A 16 9.99 30.19 -1.80
CA MET A 16 9.41 28.96 -1.29
C MET A 16 10.01 27.87 -2.16
N SER A 17 11.18 27.37 -1.78
CA SER A 17 11.67 26.12 -2.31
C SER A 17 10.57 25.10 -2.05
N PRO A 18 10.09 24.38 -3.07
CA PRO A 18 9.18 23.28 -2.81
C PRO A 18 9.91 22.34 -1.86
N ALA A 19 9.41 22.20 -0.64
CA ALA A 19 9.87 21.16 0.25
C ALA A 19 9.64 19.86 -0.52
N MET A 20 10.72 19.27 -1.03
CA MET A 20 10.70 17.92 -1.55
C MET A 20 10.40 17.03 -0.36
N VAL A 21 9.12 16.82 -0.08
CA VAL A 21 8.68 15.80 0.85
C VAL A 21 9.02 14.49 0.16
N ILE A 22 10.17 13.93 0.53
CA ILE A 22 10.58 12.59 0.09
C ILE A 22 9.47 11.66 0.59
N ALA A 23 8.71 11.10 -0.36
CA ALA A 23 7.62 10.20 -0.05
C ALA A 23 8.19 8.96 0.62
N GLU A 24 7.99 8.82 1.92
CA GLU A 24 8.45 7.63 2.62
C GLU A 24 7.84 6.39 2.00
N THR A 25 8.68 5.49 1.51
CA THR A 25 8.24 4.32 0.76
C THR A 25 8.88 3.06 1.31
N TYR A 26 8.09 2.01 1.47
CA TYR A 26 8.52 0.70 1.92
C TYR A 26 8.19 -0.34 0.86
N LEU A 27 9.21 -1.10 0.44
CA LEU A 27 9.06 -2.27 -0.41
C LEU A 27 8.87 -3.51 0.45
N CYS A 28 7.71 -4.15 0.32
CA CYS A 28 7.31 -5.33 1.05
C CYS A 28 7.36 -6.57 0.16
N VAL A 29 8.22 -7.52 0.52
CA VAL A 29 8.48 -8.75 -0.22
C VAL A 29 7.90 -9.95 0.54
N PRO A 30 6.92 -10.67 -0.03
CA PRO A 30 6.38 -11.90 0.55
C PRO A 30 7.45 -12.99 0.74
N GLU A 31 7.35 -13.71 1.86
CA GLU A 31 8.21 -14.85 2.20
C GLU A 31 7.39 -16.12 2.50
N ALA A 32 6.11 -15.98 2.89
CA ALA A 32 5.22 -17.10 3.18
C ALA A 32 3.76 -16.76 2.86
N ASN A 33 3.02 -17.74 2.34
CA ASN A 33 1.59 -17.67 2.10
C ASN A 33 0.89 -18.89 2.70
N GLY A 34 -0.29 -18.67 3.26
CA GLY A 34 -1.20 -19.71 3.73
C GLY A 34 -2.62 -19.15 3.82
N GLY A 35 -3.63 -20.00 3.84
CA GLY A 35 -5.00 -19.50 3.85
C GLY A 35 -6.04 -20.59 3.91
N VAL A 36 -7.28 -20.18 3.63
CA VAL A 36 -8.43 -21.07 3.58
C VAL A 36 -9.11 -20.90 2.23
N ARG A 37 -9.42 -22.03 1.60
CA ARG A 37 -10.29 -22.12 0.44
C ARG A 37 -11.70 -22.49 0.88
N ASN A 38 -12.69 -21.75 0.41
CA ASN A 38 -14.11 -22.01 0.62
C ASN A 38 -14.81 -22.19 -0.72
N ALA A 39 -15.14 -23.43 -1.06
CA ALA A 39 -15.90 -23.78 -2.27
C ALA A 39 -17.42 -23.86 -1.99
N GLY A 40 -17.93 -22.90 -1.22
CA GLY A 40 -19.32 -22.87 -0.77
C GLY A 40 -19.66 -24.05 0.14
N GLY A 41 -20.86 -24.64 -0.05
CA GLY A 41 -21.30 -25.78 0.75
C GLY A 41 -20.54 -27.10 0.51
N LYS A 42 -19.52 -27.11 -0.37
CA LYS A 42 -18.78 -28.31 -0.74
C LYS A 42 -17.60 -28.59 0.19
N SER A 43 -16.75 -27.60 0.47
CA SER A 43 -15.58 -27.78 1.32
C SER A 43 -15.04 -26.49 1.92
N LEU A 44 -14.37 -26.64 3.07
CA LEU A 44 -13.52 -25.65 3.72
C LEU A 44 -12.15 -26.29 3.94
N GLU A 45 -11.12 -25.77 3.27
CA GLU A 45 -9.80 -26.40 3.22
C GLU A 45 -8.71 -25.42 3.62
N SER A 46 -7.82 -25.84 4.52
CA SER A 46 -6.59 -25.09 4.78
C SER A 46 -5.59 -25.33 3.66
N MET A 47 -5.09 -24.27 3.05
CA MET A 47 -4.22 -24.34 1.89
C MET A 47 -2.87 -23.66 2.17
N ARG A 48 -1.79 -24.30 1.74
CA ARG A 48 -0.49 -23.65 1.61
C ARG A 48 -0.34 -23.18 0.16
N TYR A 49 -0.40 -21.87 -0.04
CA TYR A 49 -0.22 -21.28 -1.37
C TYR A 49 1.28 -21.07 -1.65
N ALA A 50 1.66 -21.15 -2.93
CA ALA A 50 3.00 -20.75 -3.34
C ALA A 50 3.20 -19.25 -3.08
N VAL A 51 4.43 -18.86 -2.75
CA VAL A 51 4.81 -17.46 -2.65
C VAL A 51 5.03 -16.95 -4.07
N GLY A 52 4.10 -16.13 -4.55
CA GLY A 52 4.22 -15.50 -5.87
C GLY A 52 5.29 -14.40 -5.91
N ASN A 53 5.59 -13.92 -7.11
CA ASN A 53 6.55 -12.82 -7.34
C ASN A 53 5.95 -11.42 -7.06
N GLU A 54 4.73 -11.35 -6.52
CA GLU A 54 4.08 -10.09 -6.20
C GLU A 54 4.82 -9.42 -5.05
N LYS A 55 5.14 -8.13 -5.21
CA LYS A 55 5.67 -7.28 -4.14
C LYS A 55 4.67 -6.16 -3.90
N PHE A 56 4.75 -5.53 -2.73
CA PHE A 56 3.87 -4.44 -2.35
C PHE A 56 4.67 -3.20 -2.00
N LEU A 57 4.09 -2.04 -2.25
CA LEU A 57 4.62 -0.74 -1.85
C LEU A 57 3.66 -0.11 -0.86
N GLN A 58 4.19 0.29 0.30
CA GLN A 58 3.48 1.15 1.23
C GLN A 58 4.17 2.52 1.20
N SER A 59 3.45 3.57 0.78
CA SER A 59 4.06 4.88 0.56
C SER A 59 3.21 6.01 1.11
N ASN A 60 3.85 7.06 1.62
CA ASN A 60 3.21 8.33 1.95
C ASN A 60 3.44 9.35 0.82
N ALA A 61 2.55 9.35 -0.17
CA ALA A 61 2.54 10.37 -1.21
C ALA A 61 1.63 11.51 -0.74
N SER A 62 2.20 12.68 -0.45
CA SER A 62 1.45 13.91 -0.17
C SER A 62 0.63 13.92 1.13
N GLY A 63 1.08 13.20 2.16
CA GLY A 63 0.46 13.22 3.50
C GLY A 63 -0.58 12.12 3.74
N SER A 64 -0.83 11.26 2.74
CA SER A 64 -1.69 10.09 2.87
C SER A 64 -0.92 8.80 2.58
N TRP A 65 -1.02 7.84 3.48
CA TRP A 65 -0.43 6.51 3.30
C TRP A 65 -1.33 5.63 2.41
N VAL A 66 -0.72 4.95 1.46
CA VAL A 66 -1.39 4.02 0.54
C VAL A 66 -0.60 2.72 0.37
N LEU A 67 -1.31 1.63 0.08
CA LEU A 67 -0.76 0.35 -0.31
C LEU A 67 -1.00 0.12 -1.82
N LYS A 68 0.03 -0.31 -2.53
CA LYS A 68 -0.01 -0.66 -3.96
C LYS A 68 0.70 -1.97 -4.24
N LYS A 69 0.43 -2.58 -5.39
CA LYS A 69 1.28 -3.65 -5.93
C LYS A 69 2.49 -3.02 -6.62
N PHE A 70 3.67 -3.55 -6.40
CA PHE A 70 4.89 -3.07 -7.06
C PHE A 70 4.75 -3.19 -8.59
N GLY A 71 5.10 -2.13 -9.31
CA GLY A 71 4.93 -2.04 -10.77
C GLY A 71 3.48 -1.80 -11.21
N ASN A 72 2.58 -1.44 -10.29
CA ASN A 72 1.20 -1.06 -10.59
C ASN A 72 0.83 0.22 -9.82
N ASP A 73 0.36 1.24 -10.53
CA ASP A 73 0.04 2.54 -9.93
C ASP A 73 -1.30 2.55 -9.18
N ASN A 74 -2.13 1.53 -9.38
CA ASN A 74 -3.43 1.41 -8.73
C ASN A 74 -3.27 1.19 -7.22
N VAL A 75 -4.01 2.00 -6.45
CA VAL A 75 -4.12 1.86 -5.00
C VAL A 75 -4.91 0.60 -4.69
N LEU A 76 -4.26 -0.35 -4.01
CA LEU A 76 -4.93 -1.53 -3.45
C LEU A 76 -5.78 -1.13 -2.24
N SER A 77 -5.25 -0.24 -1.40
CA SER A 77 -5.98 0.26 -0.24
C SER A 77 -5.38 1.54 0.32
N ASN A 78 -6.24 2.39 0.89
CA ASN A 78 -5.81 3.52 1.69
C ASN A 78 -5.43 3.06 3.10
N CYS A 79 -4.49 3.76 3.71
CA CYS A 79 -4.02 3.42 5.04
C CYS A 79 -4.63 4.33 6.11
N THR A 80 -5.06 3.72 7.21
CA THR A 80 -5.52 4.46 8.40
C THR A 80 -4.34 4.97 9.20
N THR A 81 -3.20 4.28 9.15
CA THR A 81 -1.94 4.66 9.80
C THR A 81 -0.75 4.31 8.90
N GLU A 82 0.46 4.74 9.26
CA GLU A 82 1.70 4.33 8.57
C GLU A 82 1.99 2.81 8.68
N PHE A 83 1.25 2.09 9.52
CA PHE A 83 1.42 0.66 9.77
C PHE A 83 0.23 -0.19 9.34
N SER A 84 -0.90 0.41 8.95
CA SER A 84 -2.13 -0.34 8.71
C SER A 84 -2.92 0.21 7.52
N CYS A 85 -3.25 -0.66 6.57
CA CYS A 85 -4.04 -0.33 5.40
C CYS A 85 -5.23 -1.25 5.19
N GLY A 86 -6.31 -0.67 4.67
CA GLY A 86 -7.58 -1.37 4.49
C GLY A 86 -8.28 -1.73 5.80
N SER A 87 -9.37 -2.46 5.65
CA SER A 87 -10.24 -2.88 6.75
C SER A 87 -10.73 -4.29 6.50
N LEU A 88 -10.57 -5.16 7.50
CA LEU A 88 -11.15 -6.51 7.47
C LEU A 88 -12.69 -6.47 7.43
N ARG A 89 -13.32 -5.37 7.89
CA ARG A 89 -14.78 -5.21 7.84
C ARG A 89 -15.29 -4.93 6.42
N GLU A 90 -14.48 -4.30 5.59
CA GLU A 90 -14.84 -3.94 4.20
C GLU A 90 -14.35 -4.99 3.18
N GLY A 91 -13.61 -6.00 3.64
CA GLY A 91 -13.74 -7.36 3.11
C GLY A 91 -12.89 -7.76 1.89
N ALA A 92 -11.94 -6.94 1.42
CA ALA A 92 -11.09 -7.33 0.28
C ALA A 92 -9.59 -7.44 0.62
N VAL A 93 -9.06 -6.46 1.36
CA VAL A 93 -7.62 -6.34 1.64
C VAL A 93 -7.41 -5.74 3.03
N TYR A 94 -6.55 -6.36 3.84
CA TYR A 94 -6.00 -5.79 5.06
C TYR A 94 -4.49 -5.95 5.05
N PHE A 95 -3.77 -4.91 5.42
CA PHE A 95 -2.32 -4.92 5.52
C PHE A 95 -1.89 -4.35 6.85
N SER A 96 -0.91 -4.99 7.49
CA SER A 96 -0.20 -4.43 8.63
C SER A 96 1.30 -4.62 8.50
N ARG A 97 2.09 -3.65 8.97
CA ARG A 97 3.55 -3.70 9.06
C ARG A 97 3.99 -3.35 10.48
N GLY A 98 4.83 -4.17 11.07
CA GLY A 98 5.45 -3.91 12.36
C GLY A 98 6.67 -2.98 12.26
N PHE A 99 7.11 -2.47 13.40
CA PHE A 99 8.36 -1.69 13.51
C PHE A 99 9.59 -2.53 13.17
N ASP A 100 9.51 -3.85 13.31
CA ASP A 100 10.52 -4.83 12.91
C ASP A 100 10.57 -5.09 11.39
N GLY A 101 9.71 -4.40 10.63
CA GLY A 101 9.58 -4.55 9.19
C GLY A 101 8.81 -5.80 8.76
N VAL A 102 8.31 -6.62 9.68
CA VAL A 102 7.48 -7.79 9.31
C VAL A 102 6.10 -7.29 8.91
N PHE A 103 5.58 -7.75 7.77
CA PHE A 103 4.22 -7.43 7.34
C PHE A 103 3.31 -8.64 7.30
N THR A 104 2.01 -8.38 7.42
CA THR A 104 0.93 -9.32 7.17
C THR A 104 -0.03 -8.67 6.18
N LEU A 105 -0.37 -9.40 5.13
CA LEU A 105 -1.36 -9.00 4.13
C LEU A 105 -2.42 -10.09 4.08
N VAL A 106 -3.67 -9.74 4.35
CA VAL A 106 -4.82 -10.62 4.19
C VAL A 106 -5.59 -10.16 2.96
N ARG A 107 -5.82 -11.07 2.01
CA ARG A 107 -6.63 -10.81 0.82
C ARG A 107 -7.65 -11.92 0.65
N THR A 108 -8.86 -11.56 0.26
CA THR A 108 -9.86 -12.53 -0.17
C THR A 108 -10.06 -12.37 -1.66
N VAL A 109 -9.85 -13.45 -2.41
CA VAL A 109 -10.06 -13.52 -3.85
C VAL A 109 -11.27 -14.41 -4.10
N ALA A 110 -12.17 -13.98 -4.97
CA ALA A 110 -13.32 -14.78 -5.42
C ALA A 110 -13.09 -15.18 -6.88
N GLU A 111 -13.17 -16.47 -7.15
CA GLU A 111 -13.05 -17.05 -8.50
C GLU A 111 -14.29 -17.90 -8.79
N LEU A 112 -14.70 -18.00 -10.05
CA LEU A 112 -15.79 -18.87 -10.47
C LEU A 112 -15.18 -20.17 -11.01
N ASP A 113 -15.47 -21.29 -10.36
CA ASP A 113 -15.02 -22.63 -10.72
C ASP A 113 -16.22 -23.55 -10.91
N GLU A 114 -16.45 -24.01 -12.15
CA GLU A 114 -17.56 -24.91 -12.51
C GLU A 114 -18.91 -24.53 -11.86
N ASP A 115 -19.32 -23.26 -12.00
CA ASP A 115 -20.55 -22.67 -11.44
C ASP A 115 -20.59 -22.50 -9.91
N VAL A 116 -19.47 -22.69 -9.22
CA VAL A 116 -19.31 -22.40 -7.79
C VAL A 116 -18.39 -21.21 -7.61
N VAL A 117 -18.82 -20.23 -6.82
CA VAL A 117 -17.92 -19.16 -6.37
C VAL A 117 -17.02 -19.71 -5.27
N VAL A 118 -15.72 -19.80 -5.57
CA VAL A 118 -14.68 -20.19 -4.64
C VAL A 118 -14.05 -18.93 -4.04
N PHE A 119 -14.01 -18.87 -2.71
CA PHE A 119 -13.34 -17.80 -1.99
C PHE A 119 -12.03 -18.31 -1.40
N ASP A 120 -10.91 -17.74 -1.83
CA ASP A 120 -9.60 -17.97 -1.25
C ASP A 120 -9.24 -16.77 -0.33
N THR A 121 -9.22 -17.00 0.98
CA THR A 121 -8.67 -16.02 1.95
C THR A 121 -7.22 -16.36 2.22
N VAL A 122 -6.32 -15.54 1.70
CA VAL A 122 -4.88 -15.73 1.75
C VAL A 122 -4.26 -14.75 2.74
N VAL A 123 -3.49 -15.30 3.68
CA VAL A 123 -2.58 -14.56 4.56
C VAL A 123 -1.17 -14.69 4.02
N THR A 124 -0.62 -13.56 3.60
CA THR A 124 0.76 -13.38 3.20
C THR A 124 1.56 -12.76 4.33
N LYS A 125 2.73 -13.31 4.63
CA LYS A 125 3.72 -12.70 5.51
C LYS A 125 5.04 -12.50 4.77
N GLY A 126 5.78 -11.49 5.17
CA GLY A 126 7.10 -11.20 4.62
C GLY A 126 7.74 -10.00 5.31
N ARG A 127 8.69 -9.37 4.62
CA ARG A 127 9.46 -8.24 5.17
C ARG A 127 9.36 -7.01 4.29
N CYS A 128 9.31 -5.86 4.92
CA CYS A 128 9.37 -4.56 4.30
C CYS A 128 10.72 -3.90 4.58
N SER A 129 11.26 -3.24 3.58
CA SER A 129 12.47 -2.41 3.69
C SER A 129 12.14 -1.02 3.18
N LYS A 130 12.62 0.01 3.89
CA LYS A 130 12.53 1.39 3.42
C LYS A 130 13.33 1.51 2.13
N ILE A 131 12.77 2.17 1.13
CA ILE A 131 13.43 2.53 -0.11
C ILE A 131 13.38 4.06 -0.22
N ASP A 132 14.57 4.66 -0.36
CA ASP A 132 14.76 6.11 -0.49
C ASP A 132 14.62 6.56 -1.95
#